data_AF-A0A6L6XKF0-F1
#
_entry.id   AF-A0A6L6XKF0-F1
#
_cell.length_a   1.000
_cell.length_b   1.000
_cell.length_c   1.000
_cell.angle_alpha   90.00
_cell.angle_beta   90.00
_cell.angle_gamma   90.00
#
_symmetry.space_group_name_H-M   'P 1'
#
loop_
_entity.id
_entity.type
_entity.pdbx_description
1 polymer ?
#
loop_
_entity_poly.entity_id
_entity_poly.type
_entity_poly.pdbx_seq_one_letter_code
_entity_poly.pdbx_strand_id
1 'polypeptide(L)'
;MKNYKVGQTLYYVVCDFDSAEIIKGVIETVEDDHIILAKDGITYWLDECDDMFESEEEAVACLKKKKTVREKKLSAARRLLF
;
A
#
# COMPACT_ATOMS: atom_id res chain seq x y z
N MET A 1 1.27 -15.34 6.64
CA MET A 1 0.82 -13.94 6.72
C MET A 1 0.68 -13.47 8.17
N LYS A 2 0.65 -12.16 8.47
CA LYS A 2 0.33 -11.63 9.82
C LYS A 2 -1.03 -12.18 10.30
N ASN A 3 -1.28 -12.19 11.61
CA ASN A 3 -2.54 -12.63 12.23
C ASN A 3 -3.70 -11.65 11.95
N TYR A 4 -4.08 -11.50 10.68
CA TYR A 4 -5.21 -10.68 10.27
C TYR A 4 -6.54 -11.34 10.63
N LYS A 5 -7.54 -10.51 10.92
CA LYS A 5 -8.89 -10.97 11.24
C LYS A 5 -9.91 -10.34 10.32
N VAL A 6 -10.92 -11.13 9.94
CA VAL A 6 -12.10 -10.61 9.24
C VAL A 6 -12.76 -9.52 10.10
N GLY A 7 -13.15 -8.42 9.46
CA GLY A 7 -13.70 -7.22 10.10
C GLY A 7 -12.65 -6.22 10.60
N GLN A 8 -11.35 -6.54 10.53
CA GLN A 8 -10.27 -5.61 10.86
C GLN A 8 -10.15 -4.53 9.78
N THR A 9 -9.85 -3.29 10.19
CA THR A 9 -9.51 -2.20 9.26
C THR A 9 -8.04 -2.31 8.86
N LEU A 10 -7.76 -2.17 7.58
CA LEU A 10 -6.41 -2.21 7.02
C LEU A 10 -6.19 -1.04 6.07
N TYR A 11 -4.94 -0.58 6.00
CA TYR A 11 -4.49 0.49 5.13
C TYR A 11 -3.54 -0.08 4.09
N TYR A 12 -4.00 -0.14 2.84
CA TYR A 12 -3.23 -0.60 1.69
C TYR A 12 -2.63 0.60 0.94
N VAL A 13 -1.32 0.62 0.75
CA VAL A 13 -0.61 1.72 0.10
C VAL A 13 -0.41 1.43 -1.38
N VAL A 14 -1.20 2.07 -2.24
CA VAL A 14 -1.01 2.04 -3.69
C VAL A 14 -0.03 3.13 -4.08
N CYS A 15 1.11 2.76 -4.65
CA CYS A 15 2.09 3.73 -5.12
C CYS A 15 2.62 3.31 -6.49
N ASP A 16 1.90 3.74 -7.52
CA ASP A 16 2.22 3.53 -8.92
C ASP A 16 2.92 4.75 -9.54
N PHE A 17 3.22 4.63 -10.83
CA PHE A 17 3.98 5.65 -11.57
C PHE A 17 3.27 7.01 -11.60
N ASP A 18 1.95 7.10 -11.51
CA ASP A 18 1.25 8.41 -11.52
C ASP A 18 0.37 8.67 -10.30
N SER A 19 0.11 7.63 -9.49
CA SER A 19 -0.78 7.71 -8.33
C SER A 19 -0.11 7.19 -7.07
N ALA A 20 -0.46 7.81 -5.95
CA ALA A 20 0.07 7.49 -4.65
C ALA A 20 -1.06 7.71 -3.64
N GLU A 21 -1.80 6.65 -3.34
CA GLU A 21 -3.02 6.68 -2.53
C GLU A 21 -2.95 5.62 -1.41
N ILE A 22 -3.67 5.89 -0.33
CA ILE A 22 -3.86 4.95 0.77
C ILE A 22 -5.32 4.51 0.75
N ILE A 23 -5.54 3.22 0.58
CA ILE A 23 -6.84 2.59 0.55
C ILE A 23 -7.12 2.05 1.96
N LYS A 24 -8.00 2.74 2.68
CA LYS A 24 -8.56 2.26 3.95
C LYS A 24 -9.74 1.35 3.64
N GLY A 25 -9.62 0.07 3.98
CA GLY A 25 -10.69 -0.92 3.78
C GLY A 25 -10.87 -1.83 4.99
N VAL A 26 -11.83 -2.73 4.89
CA VAL A 26 -12.12 -3.75 5.89
C VAL A 26 -11.82 -5.12 5.31
N ILE A 27 -11.14 -5.97 6.08
CA ILE A 27 -10.83 -7.34 5.66
C ILE A 27 -12.11 -8.16 5.64
N GLU A 28 -12.51 -8.66 4.47
CA GLU A 28 -13.66 -9.55 4.33
C GLU A 28 -13.26 -11.02 4.42
N THR A 29 -12.12 -11.38 3.84
CA THR A 29 -11.62 -12.76 3.80
C THR A 29 -10.14 -12.80 4.13
N VAL A 30 -9.73 -13.83 4.87
CA VAL A 30 -8.33 -14.13 5.19
C VAL A 30 -8.07 -15.57 4.75
N GLU A 31 -7.20 -15.74 3.77
CA GLU A 31 -6.68 -17.03 3.31
C GLU A 31 -5.22 -17.18 3.75
N ASP A 32 -4.62 -18.34 3.51
CA ASP A 32 -3.24 -18.63 3.92
C ASP A 32 -2.19 -17.79 3.15
N ASP A 33 -2.48 -17.45 1.90
CA ASP A 33 -1.58 -16.78 0.95
C ASP A 33 -2.00 -15.34 0.62
N HIS A 34 -3.27 -14.97 0.81
CA HIS A 34 -3.79 -13.64 0.53
C HIS A 34 -4.93 -13.22 1.47
N ILE A 35 -5.28 -11.94 1.42
CA ILE A 35 -6.49 -11.40 2.05
C ILE A 35 -7.33 -10.65 1.02
N ILE A 36 -8.63 -10.56 1.28
CA ILE A 36 -9.55 -9.74 0.50
C ILE A 36 -9.96 -8.53 1.32
N LEU A 37 -9.60 -7.35 0.84
CA LEU A 37 -9.94 -6.06 1.43
C LEU A 37 -11.10 -5.43 0.67
N ALA A 38 -12.16 -5.02 1.36
CA ALA A 38 -13.29 -4.31 0.76
C ALA A 38 -13.29 -2.82 1.14
N LYS A 39 -13.55 -1.97 0.15
CA LYS A 39 -13.77 -0.53 0.31
C LYS A 39 -14.78 -0.05 -0.72
N ASP A 40 -15.85 0.60 -0.28
CA ASP A 40 -16.85 1.25 -1.15
C ASP A 40 -17.42 0.33 -2.26
N GLY A 41 -17.58 -0.96 -1.97
CA GLY A 41 -18.07 -1.96 -2.94
C GLY A 41 -17.02 -2.48 -3.92
N ILE A 42 -15.76 -2.08 -3.77
CA ILE A 42 -14.60 -2.59 -4.52
C ILE A 42 -13.82 -3.54 -3.62
N THR A 43 -13.46 -4.71 -4.14
CA THR A 43 -12.63 -5.70 -3.47
C THR A 43 -11.20 -5.69 -4.04
N TYR A 44 -10.23 -5.80 -3.14
CA TYR A 44 -8.81 -5.84 -3.45
C TYR A 44 -8.23 -7.17 -2.97
N TRP A 45 -7.52 -7.84 -3.87
CA TRP A 45 -6.76 -9.05 -3.57
C TRP A 45 -5.35 -8.62 -3.16
N LEU A 46 -4.97 -8.90 -1.91
CA LEU A 46 -3.69 -8.44 -1.35
C LEU A 46 -2.90 -9.62 -0.79
N ASP A 47 -1.62 -9.71 -1.12
CA ASP A 47 -0.71 -10.73 -0.64
C ASP A 47 0.37 -10.15 0.30
N GLU A 48 1.29 -10.98 0.77
CA GLU A 48 2.35 -10.55 1.69
C GLU A 48 3.39 -9.59 1.08
N CYS A 49 3.44 -9.47 -0.24
CA CYS A 49 4.31 -8.52 -0.95
C CYS A 49 3.70 -7.12 -1.01
N ASP A 50 2.40 -6.98 -0.75
CA ASP A 50 1.71 -5.70 -0.73
C ASP A 50 2.01 -4.89 0.53
N ASP A 51 2.12 -3.57 0.34
CA ASP A 51 2.36 -2.62 1.43
C ASP A 51 1.09 -2.37 2.24
N MET A 52 0.84 -3.27 3.20
CA MET A 52 -0.33 -3.29 4.07
C MET A 52 0.03 -2.92 5.52
N PHE A 53 -0.75 -2.02 6.12
CA PHE A 53 -0.54 -1.52 7.48
C PHE A 53 -1.81 -1.54 8.31
N GLU A 54 -1.65 -1.68 9.63
CA GLU A 54 -2.77 -1.63 10.58
C GLU A 54 -3.07 -0.20 11.06
N SER A 55 -2.12 0.73 10.82
CA SER A 55 -2.18 2.14 11.19
C SER A 55 -2.04 3.03 9.97
N GLU A 56 -2.81 4.12 9.96
CA GLU A 56 -2.73 5.14 8.93
C GLU A 56 -1.38 5.85 8.94
N GLU A 57 -0.83 6.09 10.14
CA GLU A 57 0.47 6.74 10.33
C GLU A 57 1.59 5.93 9.67
N GLU A 58 1.56 4.60 9.80
CA GLU A 58 2.51 3.70 9.14
C GLU A 58 2.36 3.73 7.62
N ALA A 59 1.12 3.69 7.13
CA ALA A 59 0.82 3.79 5.70
C ALA A 59 1.29 5.12 5.10
N VAL A 60 1.06 6.24 5.80
CA VAL A 60 1.53 7.58 5.40
C VAL A 60 3.06 7.66 5.42
N ALA A 61 3.72 7.06 6.42
CA ALA A 61 5.17 7.01 6.49
C ALA A 61 5.76 6.21 5.32
N CYS A 62 5.16 5.07 4.98
CA CYS A 62 5.56 4.26 3.82
C CYS A 62 5.41 5.05 2.51
N LEU A 63 4.24 5.68 2.30
CA LEU A 63 3.98 6.50 1.12
C LEU A 63 4.99 7.64 0.96
N LYS A 64 5.30 8.36 2.05
CA LYS A 64 6.32 9.43 2.05
C LYS A 64 7.70 8.89 1.67
N LYS A 65 8.11 7.76 2.26
CA LYS A 65 9.39 7.12 1.97
C LYS A 65 9.49 6.73 0.49
N LYS A 66 8.45 6.14 -0.08
CA LYS A 66 8.39 5.79 -1.51
C LYS A 66 8.48 7.03 -2.41
N LYS A 67 7.74 8.11 -2.10
CA LYS A 67 7.83 9.39 -2.82
C LYS A 67 9.24 9.98 -2.79
N THR A 68 9.89 10.03 -1.62
CA THR A 68 11.25 10.58 -1.50
C THR A 68 12.29 9.75 -2.27
N VAL A 69 12.20 8.42 -2.24
CA VAL A 69 13.09 7.55 -3.04
C VAL A 69 12.89 7.81 -4.54
N ARG A 70 11.64 7.98 -4.96
CA ARG A 70 11.30 8.29 -6.35
C ARG A 70 11.87 9.63 -6.80
N GLU A 71 11.70 10.69 -6.02
CA GLU A 71 12.25 12.02 -6.33
C GLU A 71 13.77 11.98 -6.45
N LYS A 72 14.46 11.25 -5.56
CA LYS A 72 15.92 11.05 -5.65
C LYS A 72 16.32 10.37 -6.95
N LYS A 73 15.66 9.27 -7.32
CA LYS A 73 15.90 8.54 -8.58
C LYS A 73 15.64 9.43 -9.80
N LEU A 74 14.54 10.20 -9.79
CA LEU A 74 14.20 11.12 -10.87
C LEU A 74 15.23 12.25 -10.99
N SER A 75 15.70 12.79 -9.86
CA SER A 75 16.76 13.82 -9.85
C SER A 75 18.09 13.28 -10.34
N ALA A 76 18.42 12.02 -10.04
CA ALA A 76 19.65 11.36 -10.47
C ALA A 76 19.60 11.07 -11.99
N ALA A 77 18.47 10.57 -12.49
CA ALA A 77 18.25 10.39 -13.93
C ALA A 77 18.33 11.71 -14.70
N ARG A 78 17.74 12.80 -14.17
CA ARG A 78 17.86 14.14 -14.78
C ARG A 78 19.30 14.65 -14.82
N ARG A 79 20.12 14.38 -13.79
CA ARG A 79 21.55 14.74 -13.77
C ARG A 79 22.42 13.92 -14.73
N LEU A 80 21.95 12.78 -15.19
CA LEU A 80 22.66 11.95 -16.18
C LEU A 80 22.31 12.32 -17.63
N LEU A 81 21.20 13.05 -17.82
CA LEU A 81 20.70 13.47 -19.13
C LEU A 81 21.16 14.89 -19.52
N PHE A 82 21.90 15.59 -18.66
CA PHE A 82 22.47 16.91 -18.90
C PHE A 82 23.94 16.96 -18.45
#